data_AF-A0A7S4CPW7-F1
#
_entry.id   AF-A0A7S4CPW7-F1
#
_cell.length_a   1.000
_cell.length_b   1.000
_cell.length_c   1.000
_cell.angle_alpha   90.00
_cell.angle_beta   90.00
_cell.angle_gamma   90.00
#
_symmetry.space_group_name_H-M   'P 1'
#
loop_
_entity.id
_entity.type
_entity.pdbx_description
1 polymer ?
#
loop_
_entity_poly.entity_id
_entity_poly.type
_entity_poly.pdbx_seq_one_letter_code
_entity_poly.pdbx_strand_id
1 'polypeptide(L)'
;AGFLTDHLSMSVKSLASDDPDSYMGVCQIPACNDSLTCPCSHSCDVGLGSDRAHLHRRIDIKVYPKHMFPFAVLYFTGSDYFNRSMRLYCHQKGLSLSDKGLVPVVRVKKDVVHEGPPIPCNSEKDIFDAIGLEYKEPSERSV
;
A
#
# COMPACT_ATOMS: atom_id res chain seq x y z
N ALA A 1 -7.94 -0.51 -26.50
CA ALA A 1 -8.00 -0.26 -25.05
C ALA A 1 -6.58 -0.30 -24.50
N GLY A 2 -6.21 0.61 -23.59
CA GLY A 2 -4.89 0.60 -22.92
C GLY A 2 -4.91 -0.31 -21.69
N PHE A 3 -3.77 -0.42 -20.98
CA PHE A 3 -3.64 -1.27 -19.78
C PHE A 3 -4.58 -0.86 -18.64
N LEU A 4 -4.74 0.45 -18.41
CA LEU A 4 -5.69 1.00 -17.43
C LEU A 4 -7.02 1.29 -18.13
N THR A 5 -8.10 0.75 -17.58
CA THR A 5 -9.48 0.96 -18.03
C THR A 5 -10.35 1.37 -16.84
N ASP A 6 -11.57 1.83 -17.12
CA ASP A 6 -12.62 2.09 -16.11
C ASP A 6 -12.10 2.84 -14.87
N HIS A 7 -11.69 4.10 -15.07
CA HIS A 7 -11.14 4.96 -14.02
C HIS A 7 -12.21 5.24 -12.95
N LEU A 8 -12.12 4.57 -11.79
CA LEU A 8 -13.12 4.65 -10.74
C LEU A 8 -12.94 5.90 -9.88
N SER A 9 -11.70 6.20 -9.48
CA SER A 9 -11.38 7.46 -8.83
C SER A 9 -9.92 7.85 -9.00
N MET A 10 -9.68 9.15 -8.99
CA MET A 10 -8.34 9.72 -8.98
C MET A 10 -8.35 10.94 -8.06
N SER A 11 -7.41 10.96 -7.13
CA SER A 11 -7.14 12.10 -6.27
C SER A 11 -5.69 12.50 -6.50
N VAL A 12 -5.51 13.58 -7.27
CA VAL A 12 -4.22 14.23 -7.48
C VAL A 12 -4.23 15.49 -6.65
N LYS A 13 -3.30 15.58 -5.71
CA LYS A 13 -3.13 16.76 -4.87
C LYS A 13 -2.02 17.64 -5.44
N SER A 14 -1.99 18.88 -4.95
CA SER A 14 -0.98 19.85 -5.36
C SER A 14 0.42 19.31 -5.04
N LEU A 15 1.40 19.63 -5.89
CA LEU A 15 2.83 19.37 -5.61
C LEU A 15 3.29 19.99 -4.27
N ALA A 16 2.55 20.96 -3.73
CA ALA A 16 2.83 21.59 -2.45
C ALA A 16 2.27 20.84 -1.22
N SER A 17 1.47 19.78 -1.41
CA SER A 17 0.96 18.97 -0.30
C SER A 17 1.75 17.68 -0.15
N ASP A 18 2.19 17.36 1.07
CA ASP A 18 2.80 16.07 1.43
C ASP A 18 1.79 14.91 1.47
N ASP A 19 0.56 15.13 1.03
CA ASP A 19 -0.44 14.09 1.00
C ASP A 19 -0.25 13.17 -0.21
N PRO A 20 -0.41 11.85 -0.03
CA PRO A 20 -0.25 10.90 -1.12
C PRO A 20 -1.37 10.99 -2.15
N ASP A 21 -1.00 10.82 -3.41
CA ASP A 21 -1.93 10.67 -4.52
C ASP A 21 -2.44 9.22 -4.58
N SER A 22 -3.68 9.07 -5.04
CA SER A 22 -4.31 7.76 -5.15
C SER A 22 -5.11 7.66 -6.45
N TYR A 23 -4.92 6.55 -7.14
CA TYR A 23 -5.70 6.13 -8.28
C TYR A 23 -6.32 4.77 -7.97
N MET A 24 -7.62 4.63 -8.23
CA MET A 24 -8.34 3.35 -8.16
C MET A 24 -9.03 3.14 -9.50
N GLY A 25 -8.85 1.98 -10.09
CA GLY A 25 -9.45 1.67 -11.38
C GLY A 25 -9.41 0.19 -11.69
N VAL A 26 -9.53 -0.10 -12.97
CA VAL A 26 -9.47 -1.45 -13.50
C VAL A 26 -8.25 -1.55 -14.43
N CYS A 27 -7.63 -2.71 -14.47
CA CYS A 27 -6.63 -3.03 -15.48
C CYS A 27 -6.98 -4.32 -16.19
N GLN A 28 -6.55 -4.40 -17.44
CA GLN A 28 -6.63 -5.59 -18.26
C GLN A 28 -5.24 -5.84 -18.86
N ILE A 29 -4.72 -7.05 -18.67
CA ILE A 29 -3.45 -7.45 -19.30
C ILE A 29 -3.72 -7.57 -20.81
N PRO A 30 -2.88 -6.93 -21.67
CA PRO A 30 -3.05 -7.04 -23.11
C PRO A 30 -3.00 -8.49 -23.58
N ALA A 31 -3.81 -8.81 -24.58
CA ALA A 31 -3.74 -10.12 -25.23
C ALA A 31 -2.39 -10.32 -25.92
N CYS A 32 -1.81 -11.50 -25.72
CA CYS A 32 -0.61 -11.90 -26.43
C CYS A 32 -0.99 -12.34 -27.84
N ASN A 33 -0.73 -11.48 -28.83
CA ASN A 33 -1.05 -11.78 -30.24
C ASN A 33 0.08 -12.48 -31.00
N ASP A 34 1.25 -12.68 -30.37
CA ASP A 34 2.44 -13.19 -31.06
C ASP A 34 3.19 -14.23 -30.22
N SER A 35 3.19 -15.49 -30.68
CA SER A 35 3.83 -16.63 -30.02
C SER A 35 5.35 -16.51 -29.94
N LEU A 36 5.96 -15.74 -30.84
CA LEU A 36 7.41 -15.70 -31.02
C LEU A 36 8.12 -14.70 -30.09
N THR A 37 7.39 -13.74 -29.53
CA THR A 37 7.96 -12.70 -28.65
C THR A 37 7.32 -12.64 -27.27
N CYS A 38 6.45 -13.60 -26.88
CA CYS A 38 5.86 -13.53 -25.54
C CYS A 38 6.93 -13.75 -24.46
N PRO A 39 7.15 -12.79 -23.54
CA PRO A 39 8.02 -12.98 -22.40
C PRO A 39 7.38 -13.84 -21.30
N CYS A 40 6.15 -14.30 -21.51
CA CYS A 40 5.37 -15.04 -20.53
C CYS A 40 5.76 -16.53 -20.56
N SER A 41 6.57 -16.95 -19.58
CA SER A 41 7.17 -18.29 -19.59
C SER A 41 6.21 -19.45 -19.28
N HIS A 42 4.95 -19.25 -18.86
CA HIS A 42 4.11 -20.38 -18.44
C HIS A 42 2.58 -20.31 -18.59
N SER A 43 1.95 -19.33 -19.26
CA SER A 43 0.48 -19.40 -19.47
C SER A 43 -0.12 -18.44 -20.51
N CYS A 44 0.57 -18.11 -21.61
CA CYS A 44 -0.18 -17.61 -22.76
C CYS A 44 -0.84 -18.82 -23.41
N ASP A 45 -2.18 -18.89 -23.36
CA ASP A 45 -2.95 -19.82 -24.18
C ASP A 45 -2.81 -19.41 -25.66
N VAL A 46 -1.63 -19.56 -26.25
CA VAL A 46 -1.44 -19.34 -27.68
C VAL A 46 -1.98 -20.57 -28.39
N GLY A 47 -3.14 -20.42 -29.04
CA GLY A 47 -3.64 -21.39 -30.01
C GLY A 47 -4.66 -22.41 -29.51
N LEU A 48 -5.15 -22.30 -28.27
CA LEU A 48 -6.41 -22.95 -27.88
C LEU A 48 -7.48 -21.88 -27.94
N GLY A 49 -8.52 -22.08 -28.75
CA GLY A 49 -9.69 -21.21 -28.88
C GLY A 49 -10.49 -21.10 -27.59
N SER A 50 -9.85 -20.63 -26.52
CA SER A 50 -10.44 -20.32 -25.24
C SER A 50 -10.75 -18.83 -25.27
N ASP A 51 -12.04 -18.54 -25.32
CA ASP A 51 -12.68 -17.24 -25.17
C ASP A 51 -12.45 -16.67 -23.74
N ARG A 52 -11.23 -16.82 -23.20
CA ARG A 52 -10.81 -16.19 -21.94
C ARG A 52 -10.50 -14.74 -22.26
N ALA A 53 -11.55 -13.96 -22.45
CA ALA A 53 -11.48 -12.51 -22.32
C ALA A 53 -10.65 -12.21 -21.06
N HIS A 54 -9.51 -11.52 -21.24
CA HIS A 54 -8.61 -11.23 -20.12
C HIS A 54 -9.43 -10.58 -19.01
N LEU A 55 -9.47 -11.23 -17.85
CA LEU A 55 -10.30 -10.78 -16.76
C LEU A 55 -9.83 -9.39 -16.32
N HIS A 56 -10.78 -8.46 -16.28
CA HIS A 56 -10.60 -7.16 -15.66
C HIS A 56 -10.24 -7.36 -14.18
N ARG A 57 -9.18 -6.69 -13.71
CA ARG A 57 -8.73 -6.72 -12.31
C ARG A 57 -8.79 -5.33 -11.72
N ARG A 58 -9.17 -5.22 -10.45
CA ARG A 58 -9.03 -3.96 -9.71
C ARG A 58 -7.54 -3.65 -9.55
N ILE A 59 -7.17 -2.39 -9.77
CA ILE A 59 -5.83 -1.87 -9.50
C ILE A 59 -5.94 -0.61 -8.64
N ASP A 60 -5.13 -0.55 -7.60
CA ASP A 60 -4.96 0.61 -6.73
C ASP A 60 -3.50 1.06 -6.84
N ILE A 61 -3.27 2.29 -7.29
CA ILE A 61 -1.94 2.90 -7.41
C ILE A 61 -1.88 4.05 -6.44
N LYS A 62 -0.85 4.07 -5.58
CA LYS A 62 -0.59 5.18 -4.69
C LYS A 62 0.81 5.73 -4.85
N VAL A 63 0.93 7.04 -4.77
CA VAL A 63 2.21 7.75 -4.87
C VAL A 63 2.44 8.48 -3.56
N TYR A 64 3.58 8.20 -2.93
CA TYR A 64 3.97 8.77 -1.64
C TYR A 64 5.29 9.54 -1.79
N PRO A 65 5.48 10.62 -1.00
CA PRO A 65 6.82 11.16 -0.76
C PRO A 65 7.76 10.08 -0.22
N LYS A 66 9.05 10.15 -0.60
CA LYS A 66 10.04 9.10 -0.29
C LYS A 66 10.14 8.77 1.21
N HIS A 67 10.02 9.78 2.08
CA HIS A 67 10.13 9.60 3.53
C HIS A 67 8.94 8.83 4.14
N MET A 68 7.80 8.75 3.43
CA MET A 68 6.62 7.99 3.87
C MET A 68 6.65 6.53 3.38
N PHE A 69 7.56 6.20 2.47
CA PHE A 69 7.65 4.88 1.84
C PHE A 69 7.64 3.69 2.83
N PRO A 70 8.42 3.68 3.94
CA PRO A 70 8.41 2.52 4.83
C PRO A 70 7.05 2.31 5.52
N PHE A 71 6.34 3.40 5.84
CA PHE A 71 5.00 3.32 6.44
C PHE A 71 3.95 2.84 5.44
N ALA A 72 4.06 3.32 4.19
CA ALA A 72 3.18 2.90 3.11
C ALA A 72 3.35 1.41 2.80
N VAL A 73 4.60 0.92 2.67
CA VAL A 73 4.89 -0.49 2.44
C VAL A 73 4.31 -1.34 3.56
N LEU A 74 4.58 -1.01 4.82
CA LEU A 74 4.02 -1.72 5.97
C LEU A 74 2.49 -1.80 5.91
N TYR A 75 1.84 -0.70 5.57
CA TYR A 75 0.39 -0.63 5.47
C TYR A 75 -0.19 -1.46 4.32
N PHE A 76 0.39 -1.38 3.12
CA PHE A 76 -0.14 -2.08 1.94
C PHE A 76 0.25 -3.55 1.88
N THR A 77 1.34 -3.95 2.53
CA THR A 77 1.67 -5.36 2.72
C THR A 77 0.65 -6.04 3.64
N GLY A 78 0.18 -5.35 4.69
CA GLY A 78 -0.82 -5.88 5.60
C GLY A 78 -0.31 -7.04 6.47
N SER A 79 -1.18 -7.92 6.99
CA SER A 79 -2.64 -7.98 6.76
C SER A 79 -3.44 -6.84 7.41
N ASP A 80 -4.75 -6.79 7.17
CA ASP A 80 -5.67 -5.87 7.83
C ASP A 80 -5.68 -6.05 9.36
N TYR A 81 -5.67 -7.31 9.84
CA TYR A 81 -5.55 -7.65 11.26
C TYR A 81 -4.20 -7.23 11.84
N PHE A 82 -3.11 -7.44 11.11
CA PHE A 82 -1.78 -6.99 11.52
C PHE A 82 -1.74 -5.47 11.68
N ASN A 83 -2.21 -4.73 10.68
CA ASN A 83 -2.30 -3.26 10.70
C ASN A 83 -3.16 -2.76 11.86
N ARG A 84 -4.31 -3.40 12.13
CA ARG A 84 -5.19 -3.05 13.24
C ARG A 84 -4.50 -3.24 14.59
N SER A 85 -3.82 -4.36 14.77
CA SER A 85 -3.09 -4.68 16.00
C SER A 85 -1.92 -3.73 16.23
N MET A 86 -1.12 -3.45 15.19
CA MET A 86 -0.02 -2.50 15.23
C MET A 86 -0.49 -1.09 15.62
N ARG A 87 -1.57 -0.61 15.01
CA ARG A 87 -2.18 0.68 15.35
C ARG A 87 -2.67 0.74 16.78
N LEU A 88 -3.31 -0.33 17.26
CA LEU A 88 -3.77 -0.42 18.65
C LEU A 88 -2.59 -0.38 19.63
N TYR A 89 -1.52 -1.11 19.33
CA TYR A 89 -0.30 -1.09 20.13
C TYR A 89 0.32 0.32 20.19
N CYS A 90 0.47 0.98 19.04
CA CYS A 90 0.95 2.36 18.96
C CYS A 90 0.04 3.32 19.74
N HIS A 91 -1.28 3.17 19.60
CA HIS A 91 -2.26 3.98 20.32
C HIS A 91 -2.08 3.89 21.84
N GLN A 92 -1.86 2.68 22.38
CA GLN A 92 -1.60 2.46 23.81
C GLN A 92 -0.29 3.09 24.28
N LYS A 93 0.69 3.24 23.38
CA LYS A 93 1.99 3.89 23.64
C LYS A 93 1.98 5.41 23.45
N GLY A 94 0.82 6.03 23.22
CA GLY A 94 0.74 7.47 22.95
C GLY A 94 1.28 7.85 21.56
N LEU A 95 1.26 6.92 20.62
CA LEU A 95 1.65 7.14 19.23
C LEU A 95 0.41 7.03 18.32
N SER A 96 0.53 7.51 17.09
CA SER A 96 -0.42 7.34 16.00
C SER A 96 0.34 6.82 14.79
N LEU A 97 0.01 5.61 14.35
CA LEU A 97 0.62 4.97 13.19
C LEU A 97 -0.36 5.00 12.01
N SER A 98 0.09 5.54 10.89
CA SER A 98 -0.65 5.60 9.62
C SER A 98 0.23 5.14 8.47
N ASP A 99 -0.34 5.05 7.27
CA ASP A 99 0.40 4.83 6.02
C ASP A 99 1.32 6.01 5.65
N LYS A 100 1.18 7.16 6.33
CA LYS A 100 1.99 8.36 6.09
C LYS A 100 3.14 8.52 7.08
N GLY A 101 3.05 7.88 8.24
CA GLY A 101 4.02 8.12 9.30
C GLY A 101 3.61 7.61 10.68
N LEU A 102 4.57 7.73 11.59
CA LEU A 102 4.44 7.47 13.02
C LEU A 102 4.65 8.79 13.78
N VAL A 103 3.65 9.23 14.52
CA VAL A 103 3.69 10.50 15.26
C VAL A 103 3.36 10.28 16.74
N PRO A 104 4.06 10.93 17.69
CA PRO A 104 3.63 11.01 19.08
C PRO A 104 2.36 11.85 19.19
N VAL A 105 1.40 11.43 20.00
CA VAL A 105 0.16 12.17 20.18
C VAL A 105 -0.31 12.15 21.62
N VAL A 106 -0.89 13.27 22.05
CA VAL A 106 -1.55 13.40 23.36
C VAL A 106 -3.05 13.30 23.13
N ARG A 107 -3.72 12.44 23.90
CA ARG A 107 -5.16 12.21 23.78
C ARG A 107 -5.89 12.56 25.06
N VAL A 108 -7.03 13.26 24.94
CA VAL A 108 -7.96 13.53 26.05
C VAL A 108 -9.33 13.03 25.62
N LYS A 109 -9.96 12.17 26.44
CA LYS A 109 -11.26 11.55 26.11
C LYS A 109 -11.31 10.87 24.72
N LYS A 110 -10.17 10.31 24.27
CA LYS A 110 -9.92 9.65 22.97
C LYS A 110 -9.63 10.58 21.78
N ASP A 111 -9.85 11.88 21.93
CA ASP A 111 -9.53 12.84 20.89
C ASP A 111 -8.07 13.25 20.96
N VAL A 112 -7.42 13.35 19.79
CA VAL A 112 -6.06 13.88 19.68
C VAL A 112 -6.11 15.37 19.93
N VAL A 113 -5.47 15.83 21.00
CA VAL A 113 -5.40 17.26 21.36
C VAL A 113 -4.06 17.88 20.98
N HIS A 114 -3.04 17.06 20.75
CA HIS A 114 -1.72 17.51 20.33
C HIS A 114 -1.01 16.41 19.55
N GLU A 115 -0.32 16.79 18.48
CA GLU A 115 0.57 15.94 17.71
C GLU A 115 2.01 16.47 17.83
N GLY A 116 2.93 15.57 18.17
CA GLY A 116 4.36 15.84 18.20
C GLY A 116 4.99 15.71 16.81
N PRO A 117 6.30 15.97 16.70
CA PRO A 117 7.02 15.81 15.44
C PRO A 117 7.02 14.34 14.99
N PRO A 118 6.92 14.07 13.67
CA PRO A 118 7.02 12.72 13.13
C PRO A 118 8.33 12.02 13.51
N ILE A 119 8.24 10.73 13.80
CA ILE A 119 9.40 9.88 14.04
C ILE A 119 9.94 9.46 12.66
N PRO A 120 11.19 9.84 12.30
CA PRO A 120 11.75 9.49 11.01
C PRO A 120 12.10 8.00 10.97
N CYS A 121 11.63 7.32 9.93
CA CYS A 121 11.97 5.92 9.64
C CYS A 121 12.42 5.84 8.18
N ASN A 122 13.50 5.11 7.90
CA ASN A 122 14.00 4.86 6.55
C ASN A 122 13.71 3.42 6.09
N SER A 123 13.34 2.53 7.01
CA SER A 123 12.97 1.14 6.74
C SER A 123 11.75 0.72 7.55
N GLU A 124 11.09 -0.39 7.16
CA GLU A 124 10.04 -0.99 8.00
C GLU A 124 10.59 -1.37 9.38
N LYS A 125 11.81 -1.92 9.44
CA LYS A 125 12.46 -2.31 10.69
C LYS A 125 12.60 -1.13 11.67
N ASP A 126 12.91 0.06 11.17
CA ASP A 126 12.99 1.27 12.02
C ASP A 126 11.66 1.57 12.71
N ILE A 127 10.52 1.25 12.08
CA ILE A 127 9.18 1.42 12.67
C ILE A 127 9.01 0.46 13.85
N PHE A 128 9.40 -0.81 13.68
CA PHE A 128 9.34 -1.81 14.75
C PHE A 128 10.27 -1.44 15.91
N ASP A 129 11.50 -1.03 15.61
CA ASP A 129 12.47 -0.59 16.61
C ASP A 129 11.93 0.63 17.38
N ALA A 130 11.32 1.62 16.69
CA ALA A 130 10.76 2.82 17.30
C ALA A 130 9.61 2.53 18.29
N ILE A 131 8.83 1.47 18.05
CA ILE A 131 7.73 1.06 18.93
C ILE A 131 8.14 -0.05 19.91
N GLY A 132 9.38 -0.54 19.84
CA GLY A 132 9.89 -1.58 20.73
C GLY A 132 9.31 -2.97 20.47
N LEU A 133 9.05 -3.31 19.21
CA LEU A 133 8.64 -4.66 18.78
C LEU A 133 9.75 -5.33 17.97
N GLU A 134 9.75 -6.66 17.98
CA GLU A 134 10.58 -7.45 17.08
C GLU A 134 10.03 -7.34 15.65
N TYR A 135 10.91 -7.12 14.68
CA TYR A 135 10.55 -7.09 13.26
C TYR A 135 9.99 -8.44 12.80
N LYS A 136 8.91 -8.38 12.01
CA LYS A 136 8.27 -9.55 11.38
C LYS A 136 8.30 -9.42 9.87
N GLU A 137 8.72 -10.48 9.19
CA GLU A 137 8.73 -10.52 7.73
C GLU A 137 7.31 -10.54 7.15
N PRO A 138 7.09 -10.08 5.90
CA PRO A 138 5.76 -10.07 5.28
C PRO A 138 5.00 -11.40 5.36
N SER A 139 5.70 -12.53 5.23
CA SER A 139 5.10 -13.87 5.33
C SER A 139 4.55 -14.21 6.72
N GLU A 140 5.02 -13.54 7.76
CA GLU A 140 4.61 -13.77 9.16
C GLU A 140 3.46 -12.84 9.60
N ARG A 141 3.06 -11.89 8.74
CA ARG A 141 2.02 -10.89 9.04
C ARG A 141 0.62 -11.34 8.62
N SER A 142 0.52 -12.52 8.01
CA SER A 142 -0.75 -13.13 7.60
C SER A 142 -1.27 -14.00 8.74
N VAL A 143 -2.01 -13.38 9.64
CA VAL A 143 -2.74 -14.04 10.75
C VAL A 143 -4.20 -14.18 10.39
#